data_AF-A0A9D6U9S7-F1
#
_entry.id   AF-A0A9D6U9S7-F1
#
_cell.length_a   1.000
_cell.length_b   1.000
_cell.length_c   1.000
_cell.angle_alpha   90.00
_cell.angle_beta   90.00
_cell.angle_gamma   90.00
#
_symmetry.space_group_name_H-M   'P 1'
#
loop_
_entity.id
_entity.type
_entity.pdbx_description
1 polymer ?
#
loop_
_entity_poly.entity_id
_entity_poly.type
_entity_poly.pdbx_seq_one_letter_code
_entity_poly.pdbx_strand_id
1 'polypeptide(L)'
;MKKADLSQTSTADLQEKLKEERNTLDRMFFTHSISPVENPMKIPHTKKIIARVMTELRKRELAETKNKKQRRGRKISYLKS
;
A
#
# COMPACT_ATOMS: atom_id res chain seq x y z
N MET A 1 -8.66 -9.52 5.29
CA MET A 1 -7.76 -9.51 4.11
C MET A 1 -6.57 -10.43 4.33
N LYS A 2 -6.38 -11.44 3.46
CA LYS A 2 -5.15 -12.25 3.42
C LYS A 2 -4.10 -11.48 2.61
N LYS A 3 -2.82 -11.67 2.92
CA LYS A 3 -1.71 -10.99 2.21
C LYS A 3 -1.68 -11.31 0.70
N ALA A 4 -2.19 -12.48 0.32
CA ALA A 4 -2.23 -12.96 -1.07
C ALA A 4 -3.08 -12.05 -1.98
N ASP A 5 -4.22 -11.54 -1.49
CA ASP A 5 -5.18 -10.77 -2.31
C ASP A 5 -4.58 -9.44 -2.82
N LEU A 6 -3.65 -8.84 -2.07
CA LEU A 6 -3.02 -7.57 -2.43
C LEU A 6 -1.99 -7.72 -3.55
N SER A 7 -1.42 -8.92 -3.72
CA SER A 7 -0.44 -9.19 -4.78
C SER A 7 -1.09 -9.30 -6.17
N GLN A 8 -2.36 -9.69 -6.23
CA GLN A 8 -3.13 -9.85 -7.47
C GLN A 8 -3.83 -8.56 -7.92
N THR A 9 -3.91 -7.54 -7.05
CA THR A 9 -4.57 -6.26 -7.34
C THR A 9 -3.65 -5.31 -8.14
N SER A 10 -4.18 -4.54 -9.09
CA SER A 10 -3.41 -3.56 -9.87
C SER A 10 -2.85 -2.43 -8.98
N THR A 11 -1.79 -1.74 -9.44
CA THR A 11 -1.25 -0.59 -8.72
C THR A 11 -2.26 0.54 -8.61
N ALA A 12 -3.06 0.76 -9.66
CA ALA A 12 -4.10 1.79 -9.69
C ALA A 12 -5.20 1.50 -8.65
N ASP A 13 -5.76 0.29 -8.66
CA ASP A 13 -6.81 -0.09 -7.71
C ASP A 13 -6.30 -0.09 -6.26
N LEU A 14 -5.02 -0.40 -6.02
CA LEU A 14 -4.42 -0.28 -4.67
C LEU A 14 -4.35 1.18 -4.21
N GLN A 15 -4.07 2.13 -5.10
CA GLN A 15 -4.06 3.55 -4.77
C GLN A 15 -5.48 4.09 -4.51
N GLU A 16 -6.45 3.65 -5.30
CA GLU A 16 -7.86 3.99 -5.10
C GLU A 16 -8.38 3.46 -3.77
N LYS A 17 -8.17 2.16 -3.48
CA LYS A 17 -8.50 1.55 -2.18
C LYS A 17 -7.83 2.27 -1.02
N LEU A 18 -6.56 2.68 -1.17
CA LEU A 18 -5.87 3.43 -0.12
C LEU A 18 -6.54 4.78 0.15
N LYS A 19 -7.02 5.46 -0.88
CA LYS A 19 -7.73 6.75 -0.75
C LYS A 19 -9.08 6.55 -0.07
N GLU A 20 -9.82 5.52 -0.48
CA GLU A 20 -11.10 5.16 0.14
C GLU A 20 -10.92 4.83 1.62
N GLU A 21 -9.98 3.95 1.97
CA GLU A 21 -9.76 3.51 3.35
C GLU A 21 -9.24 4.62 4.27
N ARG A 22 -8.54 5.61 3.72
CA ARG A 22 -8.20 6.84 4.48
C ARG A 22 -9.43 7.68 4.76
N ASN A 23 -10.27 7.89 3.75
CA ASN A 23 -11.52 8.64 3.92
C ASN A 23 -12.47 7.94 4.92
N THR A 24 -12.55 6.61 4.89
CA THR A 24 -13.35 5.84 5.86
C THR A 24 -12.79 5.98 7.27
N LEU A 25 -11.46 5.92 7.43
CA LEU A 25 -10.81 6.14 8.71
C LEU A 25 -11.09 7.54 9.27
N ASP A 26 -10.94 8.58 8.44
CA ASP A 26 -11.22 9.96 8.86
C ASP A 26 -12.68 10.13 9.29
N ARG A 27 -13.62 9.62 8.49
CA ARG A 27 -15.05 9.59 8.86
C ARG A 27 -15.27 8.87 10.18
N MET A 28 -14.66 7.70 10.39
CA MET A 28 -14.79 6.95 11.64
C MET A 28 -14.27 7.76 12.83
N PHE A 29 -13.14 8.47 12.68
CA PHE A 29 -12.62 9.35 13.72
C PHE A 29 -13.59 10.48 14.08
N PHE A 30 -14.17 11.17 13.09
CA PHE A 30 -15.16 12.22 13.32
C PHE A 30 -16.45 11.68 13.92
N THR A 31 -16.94 10.52 13.47
CA THR A 31 -18.14 9.92 14.06
C THR A 31 -17.89 9.45 15.49
N HIS A 32 -16.68 8.97 15.81
CA HIS A 32 -16.34 8.44 17.12
C HIS A 32 -16.36 9.51 18.23
N SER A 33 -16.02 10.76 17.89
CA SER A 33 -16.08 11.87 18.84
C SER A 33 -17.50 12.31 19.16
N ILE A 34 -18.46 12.06 18.26
CA ILE A 34 -19.88 12.44 18.41
C ILE A 34 -20.68 11.29 19.03
N SER A 35 -20.42 10.06 18.61
CA SER A 35 -21.05 8.85 19.12
C SER A 35 -20.00 7.75 19.30
N PRO A 36 -19.95 7.09 20.47
CA PRO A 36 -19.07 5.95 20.67
C PRO A 36 -19.28 4.91 19.55
N VAL A 37 -18.18 4.47 18.93
CA VAL A 37 -18.25 3.57 17.79
C VAL A 37 -18.78 2.22 18.26
N GLU A 38 -19.79 1.68 17.56
CA GLU A 38 -20.41 0.38 17.88
C GLU A 38 -19.39 -0.76 18.04
N ASN A 39 -18.28 -0.71 17.30
CA ASN A 39 -17.21 -1.68 17.42
C ASN A 39 -15.81 -1.01 17.37
N PRO A 40 -15.14 -0.84 18.52
CA PRO A 40 -13.83 -0.19 18.60
C PRO A 40 -12.74 -0.94 17.84
N MET A 41 -12.93 -2.22 17.49
CA MET A 41 -11.97 -2.98 16.67
C MET A 41 -11.97 -2.59 15.19
N LYS A 42 -12.97 -1.83 14.70
CA LYS A 42 -13.01 -1.36 13.30
C LYS A 42 -11.85 -0.41 12.99
N ILE A 43 -11.60 0.59 13.83
CA ILE A 43 -10.52 1.57 13.65
C ILE A 43 -9.13 0.91 13.51
N PRO A 44 -8.67 0.05 14.44
CA PRO A 44 -7.38 -0.63 14.30
C PRO A 44 -7.35 -1.61 13.12
N HIS A 45 -8.49 -2.17 12.72
CA HIS A 45 -8.57 -3.01 11.52
C HIS A 45 -8.32 -2.20 10.25
N THR A 46 -9.00 -1.07 10.08
CA THR A 46 -8.82 -0.15 8.94
C THR A 46 -7.38 0.36 8.87
N LYS A 47 -6.78 0.75 10.01
CA LYS A 47 -5.35 1.12 10.08
C LYS A 47 -4.43 0.00 9.57
N LYS A 48 -4.70 -1.26 9.95
CA LYS A 48 -3.92 -2.42 9.49
C LYS A 48 -4.10 -2.65 7.99
N ILE A 49 -5.27 -2.41 7.42
CA ILE A 49 -5.50 -2.51 5.97
C ILE A 49 -4.66 -1.46 5.23
N ILE A 50 -4.73 -0.19 5.64
CA ILE A 50 -3.95 0.91 5.05
C ILE A 50 -2.46 0.58 5.08
N ALA A 51 -1.93 0.14 6.23
CA ALA A 51 -0.53 -0.21 6.37
C ALA A 51 -0.09 -1.33 5.42
N ARG A 52 -0.94 -2.34 5.19
CA ARG A 52 -0.66 -3.45 4.27
C ARG A 52 -0.63 -2.98 2.81
N VAL A 53 -1.59 -2.14 2.42
CA VAL A 53 -1.63 -1.55 1.06
C VAL A 53 -0.39 -0.68 0.81
N MET A 54 -0.02 0.18 1.76
CA MET A 54 1.20 0.99 1.68
C MET A 54 2.46 0.14 1.56
N THR A 55 2.53 -0.97 2.32
CA THR A 55 3.68 -1.89 2.27
C THR A 55 3.83 -2.55 0.90
N GLU A 56 2.73 -2.99 0.29
CA GLU A 56 2.76 -3.58 -1.06
C GLU A 56 3.13 -2.57 -2.14
N LEU A 57 2.59 -1.34 -2.08
CA LEU A 57 3.01 -0.26 -3.00
C LEU A 57 4.52 0.00 -2.88
N ARG A 58 5.03 0.13 -1.65
CA ARG A 58 6.46 0.34 -1.41
C ARG A 58 7.32 -0.83 -1.91
N LYS A 59 6.85 -2.06 -1.74
CA LYS A 59 7.54 -3.26 -2.25
C LYS A 59 7.66 -3.23 -3.78
N ARG A 60 6.62 -2.79 -4.50
CA ARG A 60 6.66 -2.62 -5.96
C ARG A 60 7.65 -1.54 -6.40
N GLU A 61 7.66 -0.39 -5.73
CA GLU A 61 8.63 0.67 -5.98
C GLU A 61 10.08 0.19 -5.78
N LEU A 62 10.33 -0.56 -4.71
CA LEU A 62 11.67 -1.11 -4.43
C LEU A 62 12.10 -2.13 -5.49
N ALA A 63 11.18 -2.95 -6.01
CA ALA A 63 11.48 -3.87 -7.11
C ALA A 63 11.88 -3.11 -8.40
N GLU A 64 11.15 -2.05 -8.74
CA GLU A 64 11.46 -1.18 -9.89
C GLU A 64 12.83 -0.52 -9.77
N THR A 65 13.16 0.01 -8.59
CA THR A 65 14.49 0.64 -8.37
C THR A 65 15.63 -0.37 -8.46
N LYS A 66 15.46 -1.59 -7.96
CA LYS A 66 16.44 -2.68 -8.09
C LYS A 66 16.66 -3.05 -9.56
N ASN A 67 15.58 -3.19 -10.33
CA ASN A 67 15.63 -3.49 -11.76
C ASN A 67 16.40 -2.40 -12.53
N LYS A 68 16.07 -1.11 -12.31
CA LYS A 68 16.80 0.02 -12.93
C LYS A 68 18.29 0.01 -12.61
N LYS A 69 18.70 -0.25 -11.37
CA LYS A 69 20.12 -0.36 -10.99
C LYS A 69 20.82 -1.52 -11.70
N GLN A 70 20.16 -2.69 -11.77
CA GLN A 70 20.68 -3.87 -12.46
C GLN A 70 20.88 -3.63 -13.96
N ARG A 71 19.96 -2.93 -14.62
CA ARG A 71 20.10 -2.57 -16.04
C ARG A 71 21.26 -1.61 -16.28
N ARG A 72 21.50 -0.64 -15.40
CA ARG A 72 22.64 0.29 -15.51
C ARG A 72 23.98 -0.44 -15.35
N GLY A 73 24.09 -1.37 -14.40
CA GLY A 73 25.30 -2.19 -14.22
C GLY A 73 25.62 -3.08 -15.42
N ARG A 74 24.60 -3.76 -15.98
CA ARG A 74 24.76 -4.57 -17.20
C ARG A 74 25.15 -3.75 -18.42
N LYS A 75 24.64 -2.53 -18.58
CA LYS A 75 24.97 -1.69 -19.74
C LYS A 75 26.46 -1.32 -19.77
N ILE A 76 27.09 -1.15 -18.61
CA ILE A 76 28.52 -0.83 -18.50
C ILE A 76 29.40 -2.04 -18.86
N SER A 77 28.94 -3.29 -18.60
CA SER A 77 29.73 -4.48 -18.93
C SER A 77 29.81 -4.76 -20.42
N TYR A 78 28.76 -4.47 -21.21
CA TYR A 78 28.77 -4.65 -22.67
C TYR A 78 29.60 -3.61 -23.44
N LEU A 79 30.00 -2.51 -22.79
CA LEU A 79 30.78 -1.41 -23.40
C LEU A 79 32.30 -1.54 -23.14
N LYS A 80 32.73 -2.52 -22.36
CA LYS A 80 34.15 -2.76 -22.00
C LYS A 80 34.72 -4.06 -22.61
N SER A 81 34.00 -4.69 -23.53
CA SER A 81 34.42 -5.89 -24.28
C SER A 81 34.64 -5.55 -25.74
#